data_AF-A0AAD3M6Y3-F1
#
_entry.id   AF-A0AAD3M6Y3-F1
#
_cell.length_a   1.000
_cell.length_b   1.000
_cell.length_c   1.000
_cell.angle_alpha   90.00
_cell.angle_beta   90.00
_cell.angle_gamma   90.00
#
_symmetry.space_group_name_H-M   'P 1'
#
loop_
_entity.id
_entity.type
_entity.pdbx_description
1 polymer ?
#
loop_
_entity_poly.entity_id
_entity_poly.type
_entity_poly.pdbx_seq_one_letter_code
_entity_poly.pdbx_strand_id
1 'polypeptide(L)'
;MGMMTEYYHYIFTTLDLFALDVEPYRYSGVNMTGFRILNTENSQVASIIEKWSMERLQAPPKPDSGLLDGFMTTDAALMYDAVHVVAVAVQQSQQITVSSLQCNRHKPWRFGNRFMALIKEAHWDGLTGRITFNRTNGLRTDFDLDVISLKEEGLEKIGTWDPPSGLNMTDNQKGKTANVSDSLSNRSLIISTIL
;
A
#
# COMPACT_ATOMS: atom_id res chain seq x y z
N MET A 1 14.40 16.36 -24.69
CA MET A 1 14.55 16.51 -23.24
C MET A 1 13.66 15.46 -22.60
N GLY A 2 14.22 14.49 -21.87
CA GLY A 2 13.44 13.50 -21.13
C GLY A 2 12.96 14.05 -19.78
N MET A 3 11.78 13.62 -19.33
CA MET A 3 11.23 13.99 -18.02
C MET A 3 11.49 12.93 -16.93
N MET A 4 12.25 11.90 -17.26
CA MET A 4 12.68 10.83 -16.35
C MET A 4 14.19 10.95 -16.17
N THR A 5 14.61 11.90 -15.32
CA THR A 5 16.02 12.20 -15.02
C THR A 5 16.17 12.53 -13.53
N GLU A 6 17.40 12.60 -13.05
CA GLU A 6 17.78 12.92 -11.67
C GLU A 6 17.30 14.29 -11.17
N TYR A 7 16.92 15.18 -12.09
CA TYR A 7 16.39 16.50 -11.78
C TYR A 7 14.91 16.49 -11.37
N TYR A 8 14.21 15.36 -11.55
CA TYR A 8 12.78 15.23 -11.25
C TYR A 8 12.53 14.36 -10.02
N HIS A 9 11.56 14.81 -9.21
CA HIS A 9 11.02 14.05 -8.09
C HIS A 9 9.50 13.99 -8.21
N TYR A 10 8.97 12.78 -8.43
CA TYR A 10 7.54 12.51 -8.51
C TYR A 10 7.03 11.94 -7.20
N ILE A 11 5.90 12.48 -6.73
CA ILE A 11 5.13 11.94 -5.61
C ILE A 11 3.85 11.33 -6.18
N PHE A 12 3.64 10.04 -5.94
CA PHE A 12 2.47 9.31 -6.35
C PHE A 12 1.46 9.23 -5.19
N THR A 13 0.23 9.61 -5.49
CA THR A 13 -0.88 9.57 -4.53
C THR A 13 -1.66 8.26 -4.56
N THR A 14 -1.41 7.41 -5.57
CA THR A 14 -1.98 6.07 -5.62
C THR A 14 -1.33 5.17 -4.56
N LEU A 15 -2.14 4.29 -3.95
CA LEU A 15 -1.66 3.26 -3.04
C LEU A 15 -1.08 2.05 -3.80
N ASP A 16 -1.28 1.99 -5.12
CA ASP A 16 -0.86 0.89 -5.99
C ASP A 16 0.47 1.15 -6.71
N LEU A 17 1.28 2.11 -6.25
CA LEU A 17 2.61 2.36 -6.85
C LEU A 17 3.48 1.09 -6.86
N PHE A 18 3.35 0.24 -5.84
CA PHE A 18 4.07 -1.03 -5.74
C PHE A 18 3.75 -2.06 -6.83
N ALA A 19 2.64 -1.88 -7.55
CA ALA A 19 2.21 -2.78 -8.63
C ALA A 19 2.61 -2.26 -10.02
N LEU A 20 3.19 -1.07 -10.13
CA LEU A 20 3.65 -0.51 -11.40
C LEU A 20 4.95 -1.18 -11.85
N ASP A 21 5.09 -1.42 -13.15
CA ASP A 21 6.39 -1.82 -13.72
C ASP A 21 7.38 -0.65 -13.69
N VAL A 22 8.25 -0.66 -12.68
CA VAL A 22 9.27 0.37 -12.48
C VAL A 22 10.60 0.06 -13.16
N GLU A 23 10.74 -1.14 -13.76
CA GLU A 23 11.96 -1.61 -14.41
C GLU A 23 12.57 -0.58 -15.38
N PRO A 24 11.78 0.09 -16.25
CA PRO A 24 12.32 1.05 -17.21
C PRO A 24 12.89 2.33 -16.57
N TYR A 25 12.55 2.61 -15.31
CA TYR A 25 12.85 3.88 -14.65
C TYR A 25 13.97 3.78 -13.61
N ARG A 26 14.31 2.56 -13.14
CA ARG A 26 15.28 2.33 -12.04
C ARG A 26 16.64 3.01 -12.27
N TYR A 27 17.11 3.01 -13.51
CA TYR A 27 18.43 3.55 -13.87
C TYR A 27 18.39 4.98 -14.44
N SER A 28 17.22 5.62 -14.44
CA SER A 28 17.08 6.99 -14.97
C SER A 28 17.51 8.09 -14.00
N GLY A 29 17.80 7.73 -12.73
CA GLY A 29 18.13 8.68 -11.66
C GLY A 29 16.92 9.43 -11.08
N VAL A 30 15.74 9.28 -11.65
CA VAL A 30 14.50 9.92 -11.18
C VAL A 30 14.13 9.47 -9.77
N ASN A 31 13.70 10.40 -8.93
CA ASN A 31 13.15 10.05 -7.63
C ASN A 31 11.64 9.82 -7.75
N MET A 32 11.16 8.66 -7.33
CA MET A 32 9.74 8.35 -7.24
C MET A 32 9.42 7.94 -5.81
N THR A 33 8.48 8.63 -5.19
CA THR A 33 8.01 8.34 -3.82
C THR A 33 6.51 8.12 -3.84
N GLY A 34 6.03 7.17 -3.07
CA GLY A 34 4.61 6.93 -2.90
C GLY A 34 4.30 6.24 -1.59
N PHE A 35 3.07 5.78 -1.48
CA PHE A 35 2.54 5.17 -0.27
C PHE A 35 2.00 3.79 -0.58
N ARG A 36 2.08 2.87 0.39
CA ARG A 36 1.51 1.52 0.31
C ARG A 36 0.79 1.22 1.61
N ILE A 37 -0.46 0.75 1.50
CA ILE A 37 -1.27 0.35 2.66
C ILE A 37 -1.17 -1.15 2.97
N LEU A 38 -0.74 -1.97 2.00
CA LEU A 38 -0.58 -3.41 2.21
C LEU A 38 0.60 -3.68 3.15
N ASN A 39 0.35 -4.46 4.20
CA ASN A 39 1.37 -4.85 5.18
C ASN A 39 2.16 -6.08 4.68
N THR A 40 3.01 -5.87 3.67
CA THR A 40 3.79 -6.96 3.05
C THR A 40 4.90 -7.50 3.95
N GLU A 41 5.24 -6.81 5.04
CA GLU A 41 6.22 -7.28 6.03
C GLU A 41 5.66 -8.42 6.90
N ASN A 42 4.33 -8.53 6.99
CA ASN A 42 3.69 -9.64 7.67
C ASN A 42 3.73 -10.90 6.81
N SER A 43 4.37 -11.97 7.32
CA SER A 43 4.54 -13.24 6.60
C SER A 43 3.21 -13.90 6.22
N GLN A 44 2.15 -13.74 7.02
CA GLN A 44 0.82 -14.25 6.68
C GLN A 44 0.24 -13.52 5.47
N VAL A 45 0.35 -12.19 5.46
CA VAL A 45 -0.12 -11.33 4.36
C VAL A 45 0.66 -11.65 3.07
N ALA A 46 1.99 -11.76 3.16
CA ALA A 46 2.83 -12.15 2.04
C ALA A 46 2.40 -13.50 1.43
N SER A 47 2.09 -14.50 2.27
CA SER A 47 1.64 -15.82 1.80
C SER A 47 0.27 -15.77 1.10
N ILE A 48 -0.62 -14.86 1.51
CA ILE A 48 -1.94 -14.68 0.87
C ILE A 48 -1.77 -14.00 -0.49
N ILE A 49 -0.93 -12.97 -0.56
CA ILE A 49 -0.61 -12.26 -1.81
C ILE A 49 0.05 -13.21 -2.81
N GLU A 50 0.96 -14.09 -2.36
CA GLU A 50 1.60 -15.10 -3.21
C GLU A 50 0.57 -16.08 -3.79
N LYS A 51 -0.33 -16.61 -2.95
CA LYS A 51 -1.42 -17.50 -3.42
C LYS A 51 -2.33 -16.80 -4.42
N TRP A 52 -2.71 -15.55 -4.13
CA TRP A 52 -3.48 -14.73 -5.05
C TRP A 52 -2.79 -14.58 -6.40
N SER A 53 -1.48 -14.28 -6.40
CA SER A 53 -0.70 -14.14 -7.61
C SER A 53 -0.68 -15.42 -8.44
N MET A 54 -0.45 -16.57 -7.80
CA MET A 54 -0.47 -17.88 -8.49
C MET A 54 -1.82 -18.19 -9.15
N GLU A 55 -2.94 -17.88 -8.51
CA GLU A 55 -4.27 -18.06 -9.10
C GLU A 55 -4.55 -17.03 -10.19
N ARG A 56 -4.11 -15.78 -9.99
CA ARG A 56 -4.35 -14.69 -10.93
C ARG A 56 -3.60 -14.87 -12.24
N LEU A 57 -2.39 -15.40 -12.19
CA LEU A 57 -1.57 -15.73 -13.37
C LEU A 57 -2.16 -16.87 -14.23
N GLN A 58 -3.14 -17.63 -13.72
CA GLN A 58 -3.88 -18.61 -14.53
C GLN A 58 -4.98 -17.94 -15.37
N ALA A 59 -5.38 -16.72 -15.04
CA ALA A 59 -6.34 -15.96 -15.83
C ALA A 59 -5.67 -15.32 -17.06
N PRO A 60 -6.42 -15.05 -18.15
CA PRO A 60 -5.85 -14.35 -19.30
C PRO A 60 -5.25 -12.99 -18.90
N PRO A 61 -4.01 -12.69 -19.33
CA PRO A 61 -3.36 -11.43 -19.00
C PRO A 61 -4.16 -10.24 -19.55
N LYS A 62 -4.15 -9.12 -18.81
CA LYS A 62 -4.71 -7.84 -19.27
C LYS A 62 -3.58 -6.95 -19.81
N PRO A 63 -3.34 -6.93 -21.15
CA PRO A 63 -2.14 -6.32 -21.72
C PRO A 63 -2.01 -4.80 -21.52
N ASP A 64 -3.10 -4.09 -21.21
CA ASP A 64 -3.11 -2.61 -21.26
C ASP A 64 -3.09 -1.91 -19.87
N SER A 65 -2.83 -2.63 -18.77
CA SER A 65 -2.96 -2.02 -17.43
C SER A 65 -1.73 -1.23 -16.97
N GLY A 66 -0.54 -1.48 -17.53
CA GLY A 66 0.73 -0.93 -17.03
C GLY A 66 1.13 -1.42 -15.63
N LEU A 67 0.34 -2.33 -15.05
CA LEU A 67 0.62 -3.01 -13.79
C LEU A 67 1.28 -4.36 -14.07
N LEU A 68 2.14 -4.78 -13.15
CA LEU A 68 2.72 -6.11 -13.15
C LEU A 68 1.61 -7.17 -13.01
N ASP A 69 1.68 -8.21 -13.83
CA ASP A 69 0.68 -9.28 -13.82
C ASP A 69 0.75 -10.09 -12.53
N GLY A 70 -0.41 -10.55 -12.04
CA GLY A 70 -0.52 -11.32 -10.79
C GLY A 70 -0.46 -10.49 -9.50
N PHE A 71 -0.18 -9.19 -9.53
CA PHE A 71 -0.16 -8.37 -8.31
C PHE A 71 -1.57 -8.13 -7.76
N MET A 72 -1.70 -8.23 -6.44
CA MET A 72 -2.93 -7.85 -5.74
C MET A 72 -3.00 -6.32 -5.64
N THR A 73 -4.01 -5.71 -6.26
CA THR A 73 -4.26 -4.27 -6.11
C THR A 73 -4.86 -3.96 -4.74
N THR A 74 -4.75 -2.70 -4.33
CA THR A 74 -5.31 -2.20 -3.07
C THR A 74 -6.83 -2.40 -3.02
N ASP A 75 -7.54 -2.20 -4.14
CA ASP A 75 -8.98 -2.47 -4.22
C ASP A 75 -9.34 -3.94 -3.91
N ALA A 76 -8.55 -4.88 -4.43
CA ALA A 76 -8.75 -6.31 -4.16
C ALA A 76 -8.44 -6.65 -2.69
N ALA A 77 -7.36 -6.10 -2.13
CA ALA A 77 -7.01 -6.27 -0.73
C ALA A 77 -8.10 -5.70 0.21
N LEU A 78 -8.62 -4.51 -0.10
CA LEU A 78 -9.71 -3.89 0.67
C LEU A 78 -11.00 -4.70 0.60
N MET A 79 -11.32 -5.29 -0.56
CA MET A 79 -12.48 -6.19 -0.69
C MET A 79 -12.30 -7.47 0.14
N TYR A 80 -11.11 -8.07 0.11
CA TYR A 80 -10.76 -9.23 0.92
C TYR A 80 -10.95 -8.93 2.42
N ASP A 81 -10.42 -7.80 2.88
CA ASP A 81 -10.55 -7.34 4.25
C ASP A 81 -12.01 -7.02 4.63
N ALA A 82 -12.79 -6.43 3.71
CA ALA A 82 -14.20 -6.12 3.94
C ALA A 82 -15.04 -7.37 4.23
N VAL A 83 -14.77 -8.48 3.53
CA VAL A 83 -15.44 -9.76 3.78
C VAL A 83 -15.15 -10.26 5.20
N HIS A 84 -13.89 -10.15 5.66
CA HIS A 84 -13.50 -10.57 7.00
C HIS A 84 -14.11 -9.70 8.08
N VAL A 85 -14.15 -8.38 7.90
CA VAL A 85 -14.84 -7.45 8.80
C VAL A 85 -16.32 -7.83 8.96
N VAL A 86 -17.01 -8.10 7.85
CA VAL A 86 -18.42 -8.54 7.90
C VAL A 86 -18.54 -9.91 8.58
N ALA A 87 -17.62 -10.85 8.32
CA ALA A 87 -17.62 -12.15 8.97
C ALA A 87 -17.47 -12.04 10.50
N VAL A 88 -16.59 -11.16 10.98
CA VAL A 88 -16.46 -10.85 12.42
C VAL A 88 -17.78 -10.34 13.00
N ALA A 89 -18.44 -9.40 12.31
CA ALA A 89 -19.73 -8.88 12.75
C ALA A 89 -20.84 -9.96 12.77
N VAL A 90 -20.83 -10.89 11.80
CA VAL A 90 -21.74 -12.04 11.78
C VAL A 90 -21.47 -12.98 12.96
N GLN A 91 -20.21 -13.29 13.25
CA GLN A 91 -19.82 -14.17 14.36
C GLN A 91 -20.23 -13.59 15.73
N GLN A 92 -20.13 -12.27 15.90
CA GLN A 92 -20.57 -11.58 17.11
C GLN A 92 -22.10 -11.48 17.24
N SER A 93 -22.83 -11.71 16.15
CA SER A 93 -24.29 -11.66 16.16
C SER A 93 -24.89 -12.97 16.66
N GLN A 94 -25.45 -12.96 17.86
CA GLN A 94 -26.07 -14.15 18.48
C GLN A 94 -27.27 -14.72 17.70
N GLN A 95 -28.07 -13.86 17.04
CA GLN A 95 -29.22 -14.26 16.22
C GLN A 95 -29.47 -13.23 15.13
N ILE A 96 -29.28 -13.63 13.87
CA ILE A 96 -29.57 -12.82 12.69
C ILE A 96 -30.24 -13.68 11.64
N THR A 97 -31.29 -13.16 11.00
CA THR A 97 -31.94 -13.85 9.89
C THR A 97 -32.04 -12.92 8.70
N VAL A 98 -31.77 -13.47 7.52
CA VAL A 98 -31.91 -12.75 6.27
C VAL A 98 -33.40 -12.59 5.96
N SER A 99 -33.79 -11.46 5.38
CA SER A 99 -35.16 -11.20 4.94
C SER A 99 -35.13 -10.59 3.55
N SER A 100 -35.99 -11.07 2.65
CA SER A 100 -36.22 -10.40 1.37
C SER A 100 -36.92 -9.07 1.62
N LEU A 101 -36.39 -7.99 1.04
CA LEU A 101 -36.91 -6.64 1.17
C LEU A 101 -37.43 -6.14 -0.18
N GLN A 102 -38.37 -5.21 -0.15
CA GLN A 102 -38.91 -4.55 -1.34
C GLN A 102 -38.71 -3.04 -1.20
N CYS A 103 -38.07 -2.42 -2.19
CA CYS A 103 -37.75 -0.99 -2.16
C CYS A 103 -39.00 -0.09 -2.03
N ASN A 104 -40.13 -0.49 -2.62
CA ASN A 104 -41.39 0.25 -2.60
C ASN A 104 -42.09 0.28 -1.23
N ARG A 105 -41.76 -0.65 -0.32
CA ARG A 105 -42.41 -0.74 1.00
C ARG A 105 -41.71 0.07 2.08
N HIS A 106 -40.52 0.61 1.79
CA HIS A 106 -39.69 1.38 2.74
C HIS A 106 -39.52 0.71 4.12
N LYS A 107 -39.65 -0.62 4.19
CA LYS A 107 -39.52 -1.38 5.44
C LYS A 107 -38.07 -1.85 5.59
N PRO A 108 -37.31 -1.32 6.56
CA PRO A 108 -35.93 -1.71 6.76
C PRO A 108 -35.82 -3.13 7.31
N TRP A 109 -34.65 -3.73 7.13
CA TRP A 109 -34.34 -5.00 7.77
C TRP A 109 -34.29 -4.85 9.30
N ARG A 110 -35.01 -5.72 10.01
CA ARG A 110 -35.14 -5.69 11.48
C ARG A 110 -33.80 -5.59 12.20
N PHE A 111 -32.79 -6.32 11.72
CA PHE A 111 -31.48 -6.38 12.36
C PHE A 111 -30.48 -5.34 11.83
N GLY A 112 -30.84 -4.53 10.82
CA GLY A 112 -29.92 -3.65 10.10
C GLY A 112 -29.15 -2.70 11.00
N ASN A 113 -29.83 -1.98 11.91
CA ASN A 113 -29.18 -1.02 12.80
C ASN A 113 -28.19 -1.70 13.77
N ARG A 114 -28.58 -2.84 14.35
CA ARG A 114 -27.72 -3.60 15.27
C ARG A 114 -26.52 -4.19 14.53
N PHE A 115 -26.75 -4.76 13.35
CA PHE A 115 -25.69 -5.35 12.54
C PHE A 115 -24.69 -4.30 12.04
N MET A 116 -25.18 -3.12 11.65
CA MET A 116 -24.33 -1.99 11.29
C MET A 116 -23.47 -1.51 12.45
N ALA A 117 -23.99 -1.52 13.68
CA ALA A 117 -23.20 -1.22 14.87
C ALA A 117 -22.08 -2.26 15.08
N LEU A 118 -22.38 -3.55 14.90
CA LEU A 118 -21.36 -4.61 14.98
C LEU A 118 -20.26 -4.45 13.93
N ILE A 119 -20.60 -4.07 12.69
CA ILE A 119 -19.59 -3.78 11.65
C ILE A 119 -18.70 -2.61 12.08
N LYS A 120 -19.28 -1.53 12.61
CA LYS A 120 -18.51 -0.36 13.08
C LYS A 120 -17.64 -0.67 14.32
N GLU A 121 -17.98 -1.69 15.08
CA GLU A 121 -17.25 -2.15 16.27
C GLU A 121 -16.29 -3.32 15.96
N ALA A 122 -16.29 -3.82 14.72
CA ALA A 122 -15.40 -4.89 14.31
C ALA A 122 -13.94 -4.41 14.32
N HIS A 123 -13.07 -5.27 14.84
CA HIS A 123 -11.63 -5.10 14.82
C HIS A 123 -11.03 -6.28 14.06
N TRP A 124 -10.17 -6.00 13.08
CA TRP A 124 -9.54 -7.02 12.25
C TRP A 124 -8.14 -6.56 11.85
N ASP A 125 -7.17 -7.47 11.90
CA ASP A 125 -5.83 -7.25 11.35
C ASP A 125 -5.75 -7.98 10.01
N GLY A 126 -5.94 -7.21 8.93
CA GLY A 126 -6.07 -7.72 7.57
C GLY A 126 -4.84 -7.52 6.70
N LEU A 127 -5.03 -7.66 5.38
CA LEU A 127 -3.97 -7.43 4.39
C LEU A 127 -3.51 -5.97 4.39
N THR A 128 -4.43 -5.04 4.66
CA THR A 128 -4.19 -3.60 4.75
C THR A 128 -3.84 -3.13 6.17
N GLY A 129 -3.37 -4.02 7.04
CA GLY A 129 -3.04 -3.72 8.43
C GLY A 129 -4.25 -3.67 9.35
N ARG A 130 -4.17 -2.85 10.40
CA ARG A 130 -5.23 -2.72 11.40
C ARG A 130 -6.46 -2.04 10.80
N ILE A 131 -7.62 -2.67 10.96
CA ILE A 131 -8.91 -2.14 10.51
C ILE A 131 -9.78 -1.84 11.73
N THR A 132 -10.01 -0.54 11.92
CA THR A 132 -10.95 0.01 12.90
C THR A 132 -11.78 1.10 12.22
N PHE A 133 -13.03 1.23 12.63
CA PHE A 133 -13.93 2.26 12.11
C PHE A 133 -14.25 3.26 13.19
N ASN A 134 -14.37 4.52 12.79
CA ASN A 134 -14.93 5.54 13.66
C ASN A 134 -16.40 5.20 13.94
N ARG A 135 -16.73 5.05 15.23
CA ARG A 135 -18.05 4.59 15.68
C ARG A 135 -19.20 5.51 15.23
N THR A 136 -18.93 6.80 15.05
CA THR A 136 -19.93 7.79 14.64
C THR A 136 -20.20 7.73 13.14
N ASN A 137 -19.19 7.97 12.31
CA ASN A 137 -19.36 8.11 10.86
C ASN A 137 -19.12 6.81 10.06
N GLY A 138 -18.52 5.78 10.66
CA GLY A 138 -18.22 4.50 10.01
C GLY A 138 -17.02 4.53 9.06
N LEU A 139 -16.21 5.61 9.09
CA LEU A 139 -15.03 5.75 8.24
C LEU A 139 -13.80 5.15 8.91
N ARG A 140 -12.92 4.56 8.09
CA ARG A 140 -11.57 4.15 8.51
C ARG A 140 -10.66 5.36 8.44
N THR A 141 -10.39 5.98 9.58
CA THR A 141 -9.53 7.18 9.70
C THR A 141 -8.22 6.91 10.45
N ASP A 142 -8.09 5.71 11.02
CA ASP A 142 -6.91 5.22 11.73
C ASP A 142 -6.33 4.06 10.92
N PHE A 143 -5.19 4.29 10.29
CA PHE A 143 -4.51 3.34 9.41
C PHE A 143 -3.04 3.70 9.25
N ASP A 144 -2.21 2.68 9.03
CA ASP A 144 -0.78 2.84 8.80
C ASP A 144 -0.49 2.80 7.30
N LEU A 145 0.47 3.60 6.85
CA LEU A 145 1.02 3.58 5.50
C LEU A 145 2.52 3.33 5.55
N ASP A 146 3.00 2.47 4.67
CA ASP A 146 4.42 2.43 4.31
C ASP A 146 4.72 3.57 3.34
N VAL A 147 5.84 4.26 3.57
CA VAL A 147 6.40 5.20 2.60
C VAL A 147 7.43 4.44 1.78
N ILE A 148 7.21 4.37 0.46
CA ILE A 148 8.07 3.64 -0.47
C ILE A 148 8.73 4.59 -1.45
N SER A 149 9.97 4.27 -1.84
CA SER A 149 10.74 5.03 -2.82
C SER A 149 11.42 4.11 -3.81
N LEU A 150 11.56 4.59 -5.06
CA LEU A 150 12.37 3.93 -6.06
C LEU A 150 13.86 4.06 -5.70
N LYS A 151 14.55 2.93 -5.77
CA LYS A 151 16.01 2.74 -5.69
C LYS A 151 16.45 1.91 -6.90
N GLU A 152 17.76 1.70 -7.06
CA GLU A 152 18.30 0.89 -8.17
C GLU A 152 17.79 -0.57 -8.14
N GLU A 153 17.60 -1.13 -6.94
CA GLU A 153 17.07 -2.49 -6.76
C GLU A 153 15.54 -2.59 -6.95
N GLY A 154 14.82 -1.47 -6.93
CA GLY A 154 13.36 -1.42 -7.07
C GLY A 154 12.69 -0.51 -6.05
N LEU A 155 11.40 -0.75 -5.79
CA LEU A 155 10.64 -0.01 -4.78
C LEU A 155 10.95 -0.56 -3.39
N GLU A 156 11.47 0.30 -2.51
CA GLU A 156 11.84 -0.06 -1.14
C GLU A 156 11.09 0.81 -0.13
N LYS A 157 10.78 0.24 1.04
CA LYS A 157 10.21 0.99 2.16
C LYS A 157 11.29 1.82 2.83
N ILE A 158 11.04 3.13 2.94
CA ILE A 158 11.96 4.12 3.52
C ILE A 158 11.41 4.77 4.81
N GLY A 159 10.18 4.42 5.19
CA GLY A 159 9.54 4.92 6.41
C GLY A 159 8.11 4.42 6.58
N THR A 160 7.46 4.91 7.62
CA THR A 160 6.04 4.69 7.92
C THR A 160 5.35 6.03 8.14
N TRP A 161 4.04 6.05 7.96
CA TRP A 161 3.19 7.19 8.26
C TRP A 161 1.90 6.71 8.90
N ASP A 162 1.48 7.39 9.97
CA ASP A 162 0.20 7.16 10.63
C ASP A 162 -0.39 8.51 11.09
N PRO A 163 -1.73 8.64 11.20
CA PRO A 163 -2.37 9.89 11.60
C PRO A 163 -1.87 10.49 12.92
N PRO A 164 -1.64 9.72 14.02
CA PRO A 164 -1.18 10.30 15.28
C PRO A 164 0.30 10.68 15.30
N SER A 165 1.18 9.91 14.64
CA SER A 165 2.63 10.12 14.72
C SER A 165 3.21 10.90 13.53
N GLY A 166 2.46 10.99 12.43
CA GLY A 166 2.94 11.60 11.19
C GLY A 166 3.99 10.74 10.50
N LEU A 167 4.91 11.38 9.78
CA LEU A 167 5.96 10.69 9.02
C LEU A 167 7.12 10.24 9.92
N ASN A 168 7.46 8.96 9.87
CA ASN A 168 8.63 8.38 10.51
C ASN A 168 9.55 7.72 9.47
N MET A 169 10.70 8.32 9.22
CA MET A 169 11.67 7.82 8.23
C MET A 169 12.63 6.83 8.89
N THR A 170 12.71 5.61 8.36
CA THR A 170 13.64 4.56 8.83
C THR A 170 14.97 4.59 8.08
N ASP A 171 15.01 5.22 6.90
CA ASP A 171 16.23 5.36 6.11
C ASP A 171 17.15 6.41 6.76
N ASN A 172 18.07 5.95 7.60
CA ASN A 172 19.29 6.69 7.89
C ASN A 172 19.99 6.90 6.55
N GLN A 173 19.99 8.14 6.04
CA GLN A 173 20.73 8.58 4.84
C GLN A 173 22.25 8.35 4.99
N LYS A 174 22.68 7.09 5.05
CA LYS A 174 24.08 6.65 5.05
C LYS A 174 24.49 6.12 3.68
N GLY A 175 23.57 6.05 2.72
CA GLY A 175 23.77 5.41 1.43
C GLY A 175 23.47 6.26 0.20
N LYS A 176 23.24 7.58 0.31
CA LYS A 176 23.40 8.43 -0.86
C LYS A 176 24.90 8.51 -1.15
N THR A 177 25.35 7.66 -2.06
CA THR A 177 26.52 7.94 -2.88
C THR A 177 26.43 9.39 -3.31
N ALA A 178 27.51 10.10 -3.01
CA ALA A 178 27.65 11.52 -3.16
C ALA A 178 27.06 12.02 -4.48
N ASN A 179 26.45 13.22 -4.46
CA ASN A 179 26.43 14.04 -5.67
C ASN A 179 27.84 13.94 -6.29
N VAL A 180 27.97 13.72 -7.59
CA VAL A 180 29.29 13.55 -8.23
C VAL A 180 30.21 14.75 -7.92
N SER A 181 29.64 15.92 -7.57
CA SER A 181 30.32 17.09 -7.01
C SER A 181 30.81 16.94 -5.55
N ASP A 182 30.06 16.27 -4.68
CA ASP A 182 30.43 16.01 -3.27
C ASP A 182 31.52 14.93 -3.15
N SER A 183 31.61 14.02 -4.13
CA SER A 183 32.63 12.96 -4.19
C SER A 183 34.08 13.49 -4.15
N LEU A 184 34.28 14.72 -4.62
CA LEU A 184 35.58 15.41 -4.67
C LEU A 184 35.71 16.53 -3.62
N SER A 185 34.64 16.83 -2.89
CA SER A 185 34.71 17.79 -1.78
C SER A 185 35.61 17.25 -0.67
N ASN A 186 36.51 18.08 -0.14
CA ASN A 186 37.48 17.72 0.90
C ASN A 186 38.46 16.57 0.55
N ARG A 187 38.77 16.36 -0.75
CA ARG A 187 39.83 15.43 -1.17
C ARG A 187 40.99 16.17 -1.81
N SER A 188 42.20 15.95 -1.31
CA SER A 188 43.45 16.42 -1.92
C SER A 188 44.00 15.34 -2.85
N LEU A 189 44.10 15.64 -4.15
CA LEU A 189 44.72 14.74 -5.12
C LEU A 189 46.23 15.03 -5.18
N ILE A 190 47.05 14.01 -4.92
CA ILE A 190 48.50 14.11 -5.08
C ILE A 190 48.82 13.87 -6.56
N ILE A 191 49.29 14.90 -7.25
CA ILE A 191 49.75 14.80 -8.64
C ILE A 191 51.23 14.39 -8.60
N SER A 192 51.53 13.22 -9.16
CA SER A 192 52.90 12.82 -9.46
C SER A 192 53.13 13.00 -10.96
N THR A 193 54.23 13.67 -11.31
CA THR A 193 54.72 13.76 -12.69
C THR A 193 56.10 13.15 -12.74
N ILE A 194 56.40 12.44 -13.83
CA ILE A 194 57.73 11.90 -14.12
C ILE A 194 58.36 12.86 -15.14
N LEU A 195 59.58 13.33 -14.87
CA LEU A 195 60.40 14.12 -15.79
C LEU A 195 61.37 13.20 -16.54
#